data_AF-A0A6P2UDS4-F1
#
_entry.id   AF-A0A6P2UDS4-F1
#
_cell.length_a   1.000
_cell.length_b   1.000
_cell.length_c   1.000
_cell.angle_alpha   90.00
_cell.angle_beta   90.00
_cell.angle_gamma   90.00
#
_symmetry.space_group_name_H-M   'P 1'
#
loop_
_entity.id
_entity.type
_entity.pdbx_description
1 polymer ?
#
loop_
_entity_poly.entity_id
_entity_poly.type
_entity_poly.pdbx_seq_one_letter_code
_entity_poly.pdbx_strand_id
1 'polypeptide(L)'
;MKSLIRTLAVASVFAAPAFAFAQSSQPLTRAQVRQELIELEQAGYNPMDYYYAESLRAAEEKIARQRAAQGADATDFGGQQALARQ
;
A
#
# COMPACT_ATOMS: atom_id res chain seq x y z
N MET A 1 -31.62 -33.17 2.96
CA MET A 1 -30.49 -32.65 3.78
C MET A 1 -29.28 -32.17 2.96
N LYS A 2 -28.87 -32.85 1.88
CA LYS A 2 -27.71 -32.44 1.04
C LYS A 2 -27.92 -31.14 0.23
N SER A 3 -29.17 -30.87 -0.21
CA SER A 3 -29.51 -29.68 -0.99
C SER A 3 -29.31 -28.37 -0.21
N LEU A 4 -29.67 -28.36 1.07
CA LEU A 4 -29.61 -27.17 1.93
C LEU A 4 -28.18 -26.67 2.17
N ILE A 5 -27.24 -27.62 2.34
CA ILE A 5 -25.82 -27.32 2.52
C ILE A 5 -25.25 -26.69 1.24
N ARG A 6 -25.70 -27.17 0.07
CA ARG A 6 -25.24 -26.66 -1.23
C ARG A 6 -25.78 -25.26 -1.53
N THR A 7 -27.04 -24.98 -1.19
CA THR A 7 -27.60 -23.62 -1.32
C THR A 7 -26.97 -22.63 -0.35
N LEU A 8 -26.70 -23.02 0.89
CA LEU A 8 -25.98 -22.17 1.84
C LEU A 8 -24.54 -21.86 1.37
N ALA A 9 -23.84 -22.84 0.81
CA ALA A 9 -22.49 -22.64 0.28
C ALA A 9 -22.45 -21.73 -0.96
N VAL A 10 -23.48 -21.73 -1.80
CA VAL A 10 -23.58 -20.80 -2.93
C VAL A 10 -23.96 -19.40 -2.45
N ALA A 11 -24.89 -19.28 -1.50
CA ALA A 11 -25.32 -18.00 -0.96
C ALA A 11 -24.21 -17.24 -0.21
N SER A 12 -23.29 -17.94 0.46
CA SER A 12 -22.17 -17.31 1.16
C SER A 12 -21.17 -16.63 0.20
N VAL A 13 -21.00 -17.13 -1.02
CA VAL A 13 -20.15 -16.50 -2.06
C VAL A 13 -20.72 -15.13 -2.46
N PHE A 14 -22.05 -14.99 -2.52
CA PHE A 14 -22.72 -13.72 -2.84
C PHE A 14 -22.73 -12.72 -1.67
N ALA A 15 -22.56 -13.19 -0.43
CA ALA A 15 -22.49 -12.32 0.75
C ALA A 15 -21.10 -11.71 0.98
N ALA A 16 -20.04 -12.24 0.33
CA ALA A 16 -18.67 -11.77 0.51
C ALA A 16 -18.44 -10.28 0.17
N PRO A 17 -19.00 -9.69 -0.92
CA PRO A 17 -18.75 -8.29 -1.27
C PRO A 17 -19.40 -7.29 -0.30
N ALA A 18 -20.39 -7.72 0.51
CA ALA A 18 -21.13 -6.83 1.41
C ALA A 18 -20.25 -6.25 2.54
N PHE A 19 -19.13 -6.90 2.87
CA PHE A 19 -18.20 -6.44 3.91
C PHE A 19 -17.07 -5.55 3.39
N ALA A 20 -16.86 -5.48 2.07
CA ALA A 20 -15.73 -4.75 1.48
C ALA A 20 -15.84 -3.22 1.63
N PHE A 21 -17.05 -2.70 1.82
CA PHE A 21 -17.32 -1.26 1.89
C PHE A 21 -17.28 -0.67 3.31
N ALA A 22 -17.17 -1.51 4.35
CA ALA A 22 -17.17 -1.06 5.75
C ALA A 22 -15.76 -0.97 6.37
N GLN A 23 -14.71 -1.38 5.63
CA GLN A 23 -13.33 -1.18 6.08
C GLN A 23 -13.02 0.32 5.99
N SER A 24 -13.26 1.04 7.09
CA SER A 24 -12.89 2.44 7.19
C SER A 24 -11.37 2.55 7.13
N SER A 25 -10.83 2.93 5.96
CA SER A 25 -9.44 3.40 5.91
C SER A 25 -9.32 4.58 6.87
N GLN A 26 -8.43 4.47 7.84
CA GLN A 26 -8.13 5.54 8.78
C GLN A 26 -7.87 6.82 7.98
N PRO A 27 -8.57 7.94 8.25
CA PRO A 27 -8.35 9.16 7.48
C PRO A 27 -6.91 9.62 7.70
N LEU A 28 -6.23 9.98 6.60
CA LEU A 28 -4.88 10.54 6.67
C LEU A 28 -4.92 11.85 7.46
N THR A 29 -3.88 12.08 8.26
CA THR A 29 -3.74 13.36 8.96
C THR A 29 -3.31 14.44 7.98
N ARG A 30 -3.68 15.70 8.26
CA ARG A 30 -3.21 16.85 7.46
C ARG A 30 -1.68 16.94 7.41
N ALA A 31 -1.01 16.50 8.48
CA ALA A 31 0.43 16.45 8.53
C ALA A 31 0.99 15.43 7.54
N GLN A 32 0.42 14.22 7.48
CA GLN A 32 0.82 13.17 6.54
C GLN A 32 0.64 13.61 5.08
N VAL A 33 -0.53 14.16 4.73
CA VAL A 33 -0.78 14.63 3.35
C VAL A 33 0.22 15.71 2.94
N ARG A 34 0.58 16.63 3.85
CA ARG A 34 1.60 17.66 3.54
C ARG A 34 2.98 17.04 3.32
N GLN A 35 3.36 16.05 4.12
CA GLN A 35 4.63 15.34 3.94
C GLN A 35 4.66 14.64 2.58
N GLU A 36 3.59 13.93 2.22
CA GLU A 36 3.47 13.26 0.91
C GLU A 36 3.57 14.26 -0.26
N LEU A 37 2.93 15.43 -0.16
CA LEU A 37 3.04 16.47 -1.18
C LEU A 37 4.46 17.03 -1.32
N ILE A 38 5.16 17.23 -0.20
CA ILE A 38 6.56 17.67 -0.20
C ILE A 38 7.45 16.62 -0.87
N GLU A 39 7.25 15.33 -0.58
CA GLU A 39 8.00 14.25 -1.24
C GLU A 39 7.75 14.21 -2.75
N LEU A 40 6.50 14.40 -3.18
CA LEU A 40 6.14 14.48 -4.60
C LEU A 40 6.80 15.69 -5.27
N GLU A 41 6.77 16.86 -4.64
CA GLU A 41 7.44 18.07 -5.14
C GLU A 41 8.96 17.85 -5.28
N GLN A 42 9.60 17.22 -4.28
CA GLN A 42 11.02 16.87 -4.32
C GLN A 42 11.34 15.85 -5.43
N ALA A 43 10.42 14.95 -5.75
CA ALA A 43 10.53 14.01 -6.85
C ALA A 43 10.29 14.65 -8.23
N GLY A 44 9.89 15.92 -8.25
CA GLY A 44 9.67 16.74 -9.46
C GLY A 44 8.24 16.72 -9.97
N TYR A 45 7.25 16.34 -9.15
CA TYR A 45 5.83 16.40 -9.53
C TYR A 45 5.31 17.84 -9.52
N ASN A 46 4.62 18.23 -10.59
CA ASN A 46 3.92 19.51 -10.67
C ASN A 46 2.45 19.28 -11.09
N PRO A 47 1.46 19.61 -10.25
CA PRO A 47 0.05 19.40 -10.56
C PRO A 47 -0.50 20.34 -11.65
N MET A 48 0.25 21.39 -12.02
CA MET A 48 -0.12 22.31 -13.10
C MET A 48 0.42 21.87 -14.46
N ASP A 49 1.19 20.79 -14.52
CA ASP A 49 1.67 20.21 -15.76
C ASP A 49 0.52 19.57 -16.56
N TYR A 50 0.59 19.65 -17.89
CA TYR A 50 -0.36 18.98 -18.78
C TYR A 50 -0.31 17.45 -18.59
N TYR A 51 0.88 16.91 -18.35
CA TYR A 51 1.12 15.49 -18.12
C TYR A 51 1.18 15.15 -16.62
N TYR A 52 0.32 15.75 -15.81
CA TYR A 52 0.32 15.54 -14.36
C TYR A 52 0.13 14.06 -13.99
N ALA A 53 -0.68 13.30 -14.73
CA ALA A 53 -0.92 11.89 -14.42
C ALA A 53 0.33 11.02 -14.64
N GLU A 54 1.03 11.23 -15.75
CA GLU A 54 2.26 10.51 -16.07
C GLU A 54 3.41 10.93 -15.16
N SER A 55 3.54 12.23 -14.89
CA SER A 55 4.57 12.77 -14.00
C SER A 55 4.35 12.36 -12.53
N LEU A 56 3.09 12.20 -12.09
CA LEU A 56 2.76 11.64 -10.78
C LEU A 56 3.35 10.23 -10.64
N ARG A 57 3.10 9.36 -11.62
CA ARG A 57 3.62 7.98 -11.59
C ARG A 57 5.14 7.94 -11.60
N ALA A 58 5.78 8.79 -12.40
CA ALA A 58 7.24 8.90 -12.41
C ALA A 58 7.79 9.39 -11.06
N ALA A 59 7.10 10.32 -10.39
CA ALA A 59 7.46 10.79 -9.07
C ALA A 59 7.29 9.70 -8.00
N GLU A 60 6.18 8.96 -8.02
CA GLU A 60 5.93 7.83 -7.12
C GLU A 60 7.00 6.74 -7.26
N GLU A 61 7.41 6.40 -8.49
CA GLU A 61 8.49 5.44 -8.73
C GLU A 61 9.82 5.90 -8.14
N LYS A 62 10.15 7.20 -8.25
CA LYS A 62 11.36 7.75 -7.63
C LYS A 62 11.29 7.67 -6.11
N ILE A 63 10.16 8.03 -5.50
CA ILE A 63 9.94 7.96 -4.05
C ILE A 63 10.06 6.50 -3.58
N ALA A 64 9.46 5.54 -4.30
CA ALA A 64 9.57 4.12 -3.97
C ALA A 64 11.03 3.63 -3.99
N ARG A 65 11.83 4.04 -4.99
CA ARG A 65 13.26 3.72 -5.04
C ARG A 65 14.05 4.37 -3.90
N GLN A 66 13.76 5.62 -3.57
CA GLN A 66 14.40 6.33 -2.46
C GLN A 66 14.09 5.67 -1.11
N ARG A 67 12.82 5.34 -0.86
CA ARG A 67 12.39 4.63 0.36
C ARG A 67 12.98 3.22 0.44
N ALA A 68 13.10 2.51 -0.69
CA ALA A 68 13.77 1.21 -0.72
C ALA A 68 15.27 1.31 -0.42
N ALA A 69 15.96 2.34 -0.91
CA ALA A 69 17.36 2.60 -0.58
C ALA A 69 17.55 2.95 0.91
N GLN A 70 16.70 3.81 1.46
CA GLN A 70 16.71 4.16 2.89
C GLN A 70 16.34 2.97 3.80
N GLY A 71 15.43 2.10 3.34
CA GLY A 71 15.04 0.88 4.03
C GLY A 71 16.09 -0.23 3.98
N ALA A 72 16.90 -0.29 2.93
CA ALA A 72 18.02 -1.23 2.81
C ALA A 72 19.14 -0.94 3.81
N ASP A 73 19.40 0.33 4.13
CA ASP A 73 20.30 0.70 5.24
C ASP A 73 19.74 0.33 6.62
N ALA A 74 18.42 0.19 6.76
CA ALA A 74 17.76 -0.17 8.02
C ALA A 74 17.58 -1.69 8.23
N THR A 75 17.62 -2.51 7.17
CA THR A 75 17.41 -3.97 7.26
C THR A 75 18.68 -4.80 7.45
N ASP A 76 19.88 -4.21 7.40
CA ASP A 76 21.15 -4.95 7.59
C ASP A 76 21.46 -5.27 9.08
N PHE A 77 20.72 -4.72 10.05
CA PHE A 77 20.94 -4.96 11.49
C PHE A 77 19.98 -5.98 12.15
N GLY A 78 19.62 -7.07 11.48
CA GLY A 78 18.72 -8.07 12.11
C GLY A 78 18.74 -9.50 11.57
N GLY A 79 19.60 -9.83 10.60
CA GLY A 79 19.51 -11.08 9.83
C GLY A 79 20.52 -12.17 10.16
N GLN A 80 21.24 -12.12 11.29
CA GLN A 80 22.23 -13.15 11.66
C GLN A 80 22.20 -13.51 13.16
N GLN A 81 21.02 -13.86 13.68
CA GLN A 81 20.88 -14.57 14.96
C GLN A 81 19.94 -15.77 14.79
N ALA A 82 20.23 -16.66 13.83
CA ALA A 82 19.45 -17.90 13.70
C ALA A 82 20.21 -19.05 13.03
N LEU A 83 21.46 -19.33 13.40
CA LEU A 83 22.07 -20.64 13.16
C LEU A 83 23.06 -20.99 14.28
N ALA A 84 22.58 -21.01 15.53
CA ALA A 84 23.14 -21.89 16.55
C ALA A 84 22.70 -23.33 16.21
N ARG A 85 23.46 -23.98 15.32
CA ARG A 85 23.49 -25.43 15.16
C ARG A 85 24.88 -25.84 14.72
N GLN A 86 25.69 -26.21 15.71
CA GLN A 86 26.55 -27.39 15.68
C GLN A 86 26.90 -27.78 17.12
#